data_AF-A0A956PTV8-F1
#
_entry.id   AF-A0A956PTV8-F1
#
_cell.length_a   1.000
_cell.length_b   1.000
_cell.length_c   1.000
_cell.angle_alpha   90.00
_cell.angle_beta   90.00
_cell.angle_gamma   90.00
#
_symmetry.space_group_name_H-M   'P 1'
#
loop_
_entity.id
_entity.type
_entity.pdbx_description
1 polymer ?
#
loop_
_entity_poly.entity_id
_entity_poly.type
_entity_poly.pdbx_seq_one_letter_code
_entity_poly.pdbx_strand_id
1 'polypeptide(L)'
;MQITPYGAAREVTGSMHLLTTDKDRVLLDCGLHQGRRQEATEKNRVMPLDPALVTSVVLSHAHIDHSGRLPLLGVQGFSGRILCTRATAGACEYLLPDAGHIQESDAEYLNYKSVRNALAERARSPRAKALSSRRMKEIKGSLKLGPHKINKEALGTYGRELNVPRVEPLYTQQDAERILRQFEGIPYGQETEVGKGIFCRFEEAGHILGSAQCLLRIQEGGRTRRVIYSGDMGRFGMPILRDPFLQFSPEEREPDLLLMESTYGDREHGPRAELKPLLRSMVEA
;
A
#
# COMPACT_ATOMS: atom_id res chain seq x y z
N MET A 1 -13.07 -5.63 -22.73
CA MET A 1 -12.26 -5.99 -21.54
C MET A 1 -10.76 -5.90 -21.85
N GLN A 2 -10.03 -5.10 -21.05
CA GLN A 2 -8.58 -4.93 -21.06
C GLN A 2 -8.05 -4.92 -19.61
N ILE A 3 -6.86 -5.49 -19.38
CA ILE A 3 -6.11 -5.35 -18.13
C ILE A 3 -4.85 -4.53 -18.40
N THR A 4 -4.60 -3.51 -17.58
CA THR A 4 -3.39 -2.67 -17.64
C THR A 4 -2.63 -2.79 -16.31
N PRO A 5 -1.45 -3.41 -16.28
CA PRO A 5 -0.60 -3.42 -15.09
C PRO A 5 0.07 -2.05 -14.90
N TYR A 6 -0.01 -1.52 -13.67
CA TYR A 6 0.64 -0.28 -13.25
C TYR A 6 1.73 -0.49 -12.21
N GLY A 7 1.80 -1.68 -11.60
CA GLY A 7 2.87 -2.10 -10.69
C GLY A 7 2.83 -3.60 -10.45
N ALA A 8 3.83 -4.14 -9.76
CA ALA A 8 4.04 -5.59 -9.55
C ALA A 8 4.11 -6.44 -10.84
N ALA A 9 4.47 -5.82 -11.97
CA ALA A 9 4.71 -6.50 -13.24
C ALA A 9 6.20 -6.43 -13.60
N ARG A 10 6.90 -7.56 -13.47
CA ARG A 10 8.38 -7.67 -13.55
C ARG A 10 9.12 -6.91 -12.43
N GLU A 11 8.43 -6.68 -11.31
CA GLU A 11 8.97 -6.13 -10.07
C GLU A 11 8.19 -6.70 -8.87
N VAL A 12 8.74 -6.54 -7.67
CA VAL A 12 8.07 -6.94 -6.41
C VAL A 12 7.58 -5.67 -5.71
N THR A 13 6.36 -5.71 -5.15
CA THR A 13 5.62 -4.62 -4.49
C THR A 13 4.94 -3.61 -5.42
N GLY A 14 4.02 -2.83 -4.84
CA GLY A 14 3.27 -1.80 -5.56
C GLY A 14 2.18 -2.36 -6.45
N SER A 15 1.51 -3.45 -6.03
CA SER A 15 0.51 -4.10 -6.86
C SER A 15 -0.62 -3.15 -7.22
N MET A 16 -0.90 -3.03 -8.52
CA MET A 16 -1.93 -2.18 -9.08
C MET A 16 -2.24 -2.60 -10.51
N HIS A 17 -3.44 -3.10 -10.76
CA HIS A 17 -3.86 -3.56 -12.08
C HIS A 17 -5.25 -3.00 -12.41
N LEU A 18 -5.40 -2.30 -13.53
CA LEU A 18 -6.68 -1.73 -13.94
C LEU A 18 -7.43 -2.66 -14.90
N LEU A 19 -8.59 -3.14 -14.48
CA LEU A 19 -9.57 -3.81 -15.32
C LEU A 19 -10.51 -2.78 -15.96
N THR A 20 -10.49 -2.69 -17.29
CA THR A 20 -11.35 -1.79 -18.07
C THR A 20 -12.31 -2.57 -18.95
N THR A 21 -13.59 -2.22 -18.87
CA THR A 21 -14.67 -2.64 -19.78
C THR A 21 -15.21 -1.43 -20.52
N ASP A 22 -16.12 -1.63 -21.47
CA ASP A 22 -16.78 -0.55 -22.21
C ASP A 22 -17.60 0.38 -21.29
N LYS A 23 -17.97 -0.12 -20.09
CA LYS A 23 -18.87 0.56 -19.16
C LYS A 23 -18.21 0.98 -17.86
N ASP A 24 -17.05 0.41 -17.52
CA ASP A 24 -16.51 0.52 -16.17
C ASP A 24 -14.99 0.31 -16.05
N ARG A 25 -14.44 0.75 -14.92
CA ARG A 25 -13.02 0.69 -14.56
C ARG A 25 -12.88 0.30 -13.10
N VAL A 26 -12.40 -0.94 -12.88
CA VAL A 26 -12.20 -1.54 -11.57
C VAL A 26 -10.71 -1.73 -11.34
N LEU A 27 -10.20 -1.26 -10.21
CA LEU A 27 -8.80 -1.44 -9.84
C LEU A 27 -8.63 -2.72 -9.02
N LEU A 28 -7.63 -3.53 -9.33
CA LEU A 28 -7.22 -4.68 -8.53
C LEU A 28 -5.96 -4.28 -7.76
N ASP A 29 -6.09 -4.22 -6.43
CA ASP A 29 -5.09 -3.68 -5.50
C ASP A 29 -4.66 -2.23 -5.79
N CYS A 30 -4.09 -1.57 -4.77
CA CYS A 30 -3.52 -0.23 -4.85
C CYS A 30 -2.41 -0.12 -3.80
N GLY A 31 -1.26 -0.71 -4.12
CA GLY A 31 -0.17 -0.95 -3.19
C GLY A 31 0.96 0.07 -3.24
N LEU A 32 1.67 0.26 -2.11
CA LEU A 32 2.92 1.03 -2.08
C LEU A 32 4.08 0.21 -2.64
N HIS A 33 4.89 0.83 -3.50
CA HIS A 33 6.21 0.30 -3.85
C HIS A 33 7.12 0.40 -2.63
N GLN A 34 7.82 -0.68 -2.31
CA GLN A 34 8.81 -0.74 -1.24
C GLN A 34 10.21 -0.97 -1.83
N GLY A 35 11.25 -0.69 -1.04
CA GLY A 35 12.64 -0.86 -1.44
C GLY A 35 13.47 0.41 -1.30
N ARG A 36 14.32 0.71 -2.29
CA ARG A 36 15.23 1.86 -2.23
C ARG A 36 14.43 3.16 -2.11
N ARG A 37 14.72 3.95 -1.05
CA ARG A 37 13.90 5.10 -0.63
C ARG A 37 13.56 6.06 -1.77
N GLN A 38 14.53 6.40 -2.63
CA GLN A 38 14.31 7.37 -3.71
C GLN A 38 13.35 6.83 -4.77
N GLU A 39 13.62 5.65 -5.32
CA GLU A 39 12.78 5.01 -6.34
C GLU A 39 11.35 4.77 -5.82
N ALA A 40 11.22 4.21 -4.62
CA ALA A 40 9.92 3.99 -3.99
C ALA A 40 9.16 5.32 -3.79
N THR A 41 9.85 6.38 -3.39
CA THR A 41 9.23 7.70 -3.23
C THR A 41 8.72 8.24 -4.57
N GLU A 42 9.50 8.13 -5.64
CA GLU A 42 9.12 8.60 -6.98
C GLU A 42 7.90 7.85 -7.51
N LYS A 43 7.91 6.50 -7.46
CA LYS A 43 6.79 5.66 -7.92
C LYS A 43 5.51 5.88 -7.10
N ASN A 44 5.64 6.07 -5.80
CA ASN A 44 4.47 6.22 -4.92
C ASN A 44 3.83 7.61 -4.99
N ARG A 45 4.58 8.67 -5.33
CA ARG A 45 4.04 10.05 -5.39
C ARG A 45 3.10 10.28 -6.56
N VAL A 46 3.32 9.59 -7.68
CA VAL A 46 2.56 9.80 -8.91
C VAL A 46 1.60 8.65 -9.13
N MET A 47 0.30 8.93 -9.14
CA MET A 47 -0.70 7.95 -9.54
C MET A 47 -0.69 7.82 -11.07
N PRO A 48 -0.52 6.60 -11.61
CA PRO A 48 -0.37 6.40 -13.06
C PRO A 48 -1.72 6.39 -13.81
N LEU A 49 -2.82 6.68 -13.11
CA LEU A 49 -4.17 6.77 -13.62
C LEU A 49 -4.91 7.92 -12.92
N ASP A 50 -6.01 8.38 -13.51
CA ASP A 50 -6.92 9.34 -12.88
C ASP A 50 -7.86 8.62 -11.90
N PRO A 51 -7.74 8.87 -10.58
CA PRO A 51 -8.56 8.19 -9.55
C PRO A 51 -10.06 8.42 -9.70
N ALA A 52 -10.48 9.55 -10.29
CA ALA A 52 -11.90 9.85 -10.49
C ALA A 52 -12.57 8.93 -11.52
N LEU A 53 -11.76 8.25 -12.35
CA LEU A 53 -12.25 7.33 -13.37
C LEU A 53 -12.44 5.90 -12.85
N VAL A 54 -11.94 5.58 -11.65
CA VAL A 54 -12.08 4.27 -11.03
C VAL A 54 -13.37 4.24 -10.21
N THR A 55 -14.23 3.25 -10.47
CA THR A 55 -15.53 3.14 -9.78
C THR A 55 -15.47 2.25 -8.55
N SER A 56 -14.54 1.30 -8.53
CA SER A 56 -14.28 0.45 -7.38
C SER A 56 -12.87 -0.11 -7.37
N VAL A 57 -12.46 -0.54 -6.18
CA VAL A 57 -11.26 -1.32 -5.96
C VAL A 57 -11.66 -2.70 -5.45
N VAL A 58 -11.06 -3.74 -6.00
CA VAL A 58 -11.05 -5.10 -5.45
C VAL A 58 -9.69 -5.29 -4.80
N LEU A 59 -9.67 -5.43 -3.47
CA LEU A 59 -8.45 -5.59 -2.69
C LEU A 59 -8.29 -7.04 -2.26
N SER A 60 -7.19 -7.67 -2.69
CA SER A 60 -6.88 -9.07 -2.40
C SER A 60 -6.59 -9.31 -0.92
N HIS A 61 -5.75 -8.46 -0.31
CA HIS A 61 -5.34 -8.58 1.08
C HIS A 61 -4.74 -7.28 1.64
N ALA A 62 -4.49 -7.26 2.94
CA ALA A 62 -4.22 -6.03 3.67
C ALA A 62 -2.76 -5.53 3.62
N HIS A 63 -1.81 -6.29 3.07
CA HIS A 63 -0.41 -5.86 3.04
C HIS A 63 -0.25 -4.50 2.35
N ILE A 64 0.72 -3.71 2.81
CA ILE A 64 0.91 -2.32 2.39
C ILE A 64 1.32 -2.19 0.93
N ASP A 65 1.96 -3.21 0.37
CA ASP A 65 2.27 -3.28 -1.06
C ASP A 65 1.11 -3.76 -1.94
N HIS A 66 -0.08 -3.94 -1.35
CA HIS A 66 -1.38 -4.16 -2.02
C HIS A 66 -2.44 -3.13 -1.63
N SER A 67 -2.39 -2.57 -0.41
CA SER A 67 -3.40 -1.65 0.13
C SER A 67 -2.89 -0.23 0.39
N GLY A 68 -1.57 -0.05 0.47
CA GLY A 68 -0.95 1.13 1.06
C GLY A 68 -1.13 2.43 0.28
N ARG A 69 -1.50 2.39 -1.00
CA ARG A 69 -1.80 3.60 -1.80
C ARG A 69 -3.28 3.97 -1.81
N LEU A 70 -4.16 3.18 -1.19
CA LEU A 70 -5.59 3.50 -1.10
C LEU A 70 -5.86 4.89 -0.48
N PRO A 71 -5.19 5.31 0.62
CA PRO A 71 -5.41 6.66 1.14
C PRO A 71 -5.01 7.76 0.15
N LEU A 72 -3.90 7.57 -0.57
CA LEU A 72 -3.48 8.50 -1.63
C LEU A 72 -4.48 8.55 -2.79
N LEU A 73 -5.02 7.40 -3.18
CA LEU A 73 -6.08 7.28 -4.20
C LEU A 73 -7.31 8.12 -3.81
N GLY A 74 -7.73 8.04 -2.55
CA GLY A 74 -8.82 8.85 -1.99
C GLY A 74 -8.54 10.35 -1.97
N VAL A 75 -7.34 10.74 -1.50
CA VAL A 75 -6.90 12.15 -1.49
C VAL A 75 -6.90 12.75 -2.91
N GLN A 76 -6.62 11.93 -3.92
CA GLN A 76 -6.56 12.35 -5.32
C GLN A 76 -7.88 12.20 -6.08
N GLY A 77 -9.01 12.00 -5.39
CA GLY A 77 -10.35 12.14 -5.97
C GLY A 77 -11.14 10.85 -6.18
N PHE A 78 -10.63 9.69 -5.76
CA PHE A 78 -11.42 8.47 -5.76
C PHE A 78 -12.57 8.54 -4.74
N SER A 79 -13.77 8.19 -5.20
CA SER A 79 -15.00 8.21 -4.41
C SER A 79 -15.81 6.91 -4.51
N GLY A 80 -15.20 5.87 -5.07
CA GLY A 80 -15.83 4.57 -5.29
C GLY A 80 -15.84 3.68 -4.05
N ARG A 81 -16.12 2.39 -4.27
CA ARG A 81 -16.19 1.36 -3.22
C ARG A 81 -14.91 0.54 -3.19
N ILE A 82 -14.49 0.08 -2.02
CA ILE A 82 -13.32 -0.81 -1.85
C ILE A 82 -13.83 -2.14 -1.31
N LEU A 83 -13.85 -3.17 -2.15
CA LEU A 83 -14.39 -4.49 -1.80
C LEU A 83 -13.25 -5.44 -1.48
N CYS A 84 -13.35 -6.10 -0.33
CA CYS A 84 -12.40 -7.12 0.11
C CYS A 84 -13.07 -8.06 1.12
N THR A 85 -12.31 -9.01 1.66
CA THR A 85 -12.82 -9.84 2.74
C THR A 85 -13.01 -9.03 4.03
N ARG A 86 -13.93 -9.45 4.91
CA ARG A 86 -14.14 -8.77 6.21
C ARG A 86 -12.88 -8.69 7.06
N ALA A 87 -12.05 -9.74 7.02
CA ALA A 87 -10.80 -9.77 7.74
C ALA A 87 -9.76 -8.81 7.15
N THR A 88 -9.69 -8.68 5.82
CA THR A 88 -8.85 -7.68 5.16
C THR A 88 -9.30 -6.25 5.50
N ALA A 89 -10.61 -5.97 5.50
CA ALA A 89 -11.13 -4.68 5.92
C ALA A 89 -10.73 -4.35 7.37
N GLY A 90 -10.93 -5.29 8.30
CA GLY A 90 -10.53 -5.11 9.70
C GLY A 90 -9.02 -4.97 9.90
N ALA A 91 -8.19 -5.66 9.12
CA ALA A 91 -6.74 -5.47 9.17
C ALA A 91 -6.34 -4.07 8.66
N CYS A 92 -6.97 -3.58 7.58
CA CYS A 92 -6.72 -2.24 7.05
C CYS A 92 -7.08 -1.12 8.04
N GLU A 93 -8.05 -1.33 8.94
CA GLU A 93 -8.38 -0.36 10.01
C GLU A 93 -7.19 -0.02 10.91
N TYR A 94 -6.22 -0.93 11.06
CA TYR A 94 -5.00 -0.71 11.84
C TYR A 94 -3.82 -0.35 10.95
N LEU A 95 -3.63 -1.11 9.87
CA LEU A 95 -2.43 -0.99 9.03
C LEU A 95 -2.36 0.35 8.28
N LEU A 96 -3.48 0.86 7.76
CA LEU A 96 -3.46 2.10 6.97
C LEU A 96 -3.23 3.34 7.86
N PRO A 97 -3.90 3.51 9.02
CA PRO A 97 -3.61 4.62 9.92
C PRO A 97 -2.20 4.57 10.49
N ASP A 98 -1.69 3.39 10.86
CA ASP A 98 -0.31 3.23 11.33
C ASP A 98 0.70 3.61 10.23
N ALA A 99 0.48 3.17 9.00
CA ALA A 99 1.31 3.57 7.86
C ALA A 99 1.28 5.10 7.63
N GLY A 100 0.12 5.75 7.80
CA GLY A 100 0.00 7.21 7.73
C GLY A 100 0.78 7.89 8.86
N HIS A 101 0.65 7.39 10.09
CA HIS A 101 1.36 7.92 11.26
C HIS A 101 2.89 7.80 11.11
N ILE A 102 3.38 6.67 10.61
CA ILE A 102 4.80 6.44 10.31
C ILE A 102 5.27 7.44 9.26
N GLN A 103 4.52 7.65 8.18
CA GLN A 103 4.89 8.61 7.14
C GLN A 103 4.95 10.05 7.64
N GLU A 104 4.00 10.47 8.47
CA GLU A 104 4.01 11.80 9.09
C GLU A 104 5.23 11.98 9.99
N SER A 105 5.52 10.98 10.83
CA SER A 105 6.68 10.97 11.73
C SER A 105 8.00 11.04 10.95
N ASP A 106 8.11 10.30 9.84
CA ASP A 106 9.27 10.31 8.96
C ASP A 106 9.47 11.66 8.29
N ALA A 107 8.40 12.26 7.77
CA ALA A 107 8.44 13.58 7.16
C ALA A 107 8.89 14.65 8.17
N GLU A 108 8.36 14.62 9.40
CA GLU A 108 8.75 15.52 10.48
C GLU A 108 10.22 15.38 10.85
N TYR A 109 10.70 14.15 10.98
CA TYR A 109 12.09 13.88 11.30
C TYR A 109 13.06 14.32 10.20
N LEU A 110 12.69 14.11 8.92
CA LEU A 110 13.47 14.61 7.78
C LEU A 110 13.50 16.13 7.75
N ASN A 111 12.35 16.80 7.93
CA ASN A 111 12.28 18.26 8.02
C ASN A 111 13.16 18.80 9.15
N TYR A 112 13.16 18.14 10.31
CA TYR A 112 14.04 18.47 11.43
C TYR A 112 15.53 18.39 11.06
N LYS A 113 15.95 17.31 10.40
CA LYS A 113 17.32 17.16 9.92
C LYS A 113 17.69 18.24 8.91
N SER A 114 16.82 18.51 7.94
CA SER A 114 17.09 19.50 6.89
C SER A 114 17.24 20.91 7.44
N VAL A 115 16.38 21.32 8.38
CA VAL A 115 16.50 22.62 9.07
C VAL A 115 17.81 22.70 9.88
N ARG A 116 18.18 21.63 10.59
CA ARG A 116 19.46 21.60 11.34
C ARG A 116 20.68 21.69 10.44
N ASN A 117 20.66 21.00 9.29
CA ASN A 117 21.74 21.03 8.32
C ASN A 117 21.87 22.42 7.71
N ALA A 118 20.77 23.04 7.28
CA ALA A 118 20.77 24.40 6.75
C ALA A 118 21.31 25.44 7.75
N LEU A 119 20.99 25.30 9.05
CA LEU A 119 21.59 26.14 10.10
C LEU A 119 23.10 25.95 10.21
N ALA A 120 23.59 24.72 10.09
CA ALA A 120 25.02 24.42 10.16
C ALA A 120 25.77 24.95 8.93
N GLU A 121 25.18 24.86 7.74
CA GLU A 121 25.75 25.40 6.49
C GLU A 121 25.84 26.93 6.52
N ARG A 122 24.77 27.62 6.99
CA ARG A 122 24.79 29.08 7.14
C ARG A 122 25.83 29.57 8.15
N ALA A 123 26.17 28.77 9.15
CA ALA A 123 27.26 29.08 10.09
C ALA A 123 28.64 29.12 9.39
N ARG A 124 28.80 28.43 8.25
CA ARG A 124 30.07 28.25 7.53
C ARG A 124 30.21 29.19 6.32
N SER A 125 29.17 29.93 5.93
CA SER A 125 29.17 30.76 4.72
C SER A 125 29.93 32.10 4.91
N PRO A 126 30.84 32.49 4.00
CA PRO A 126 31.63 33.72 4.11
C PRO A 126 30.93 35.02 3.66
N ARG A 127 29.76 34.98 3.00
CA ARG A 127 29.06 36.20 2.52
C ARG A 127 27.62 36.28 3.03
N ALA A 128 27.35 37.43 3.68
CA ALA A 128 26.07 38.02 4.11
C ALA A 128 25.28 37.32 5.25
N LYS A 129 25.20 38.01 6.40
CA LYS A 129 24.33 37.74 7.55
C LYS A 129 24.47 36.33 8.15
N ALA A 130 25.66 35.97 8.63
CA ALA A 130 25.81 34.84 9.54
C ALA A 130 24.79 35.00 10.68
N LEU A 131 23.83 34.07 10.77
CA LEU A 131 22.90 33.98 11.89
C LEU A 131 23.73 34.00 13.17
N SER A 132 23.48 34.97 14.05
CA SER A 132 24.27 35.08 15.28
C SER A 132 24.22 33.77 16.06
N SER A 133 25.32 33.40 16.72
CA SER A 133 25.39 32.16 17.53
C SER A 133 24.23 32.08 18.53
N ARG A 134 23.79 33.23 19.05
CA ARG A 134 22.61 33.36 19.92
C ARG A 134 21.31 32.96 19.22
N ARG A 135 21.03 33.51 18.03
CA ARG A 135 19.84 33.18 17.25
C ARG A 135 19.84 31.71 16.83
N MET A 136 21.00 31.15 16.49
CA MET A 136 21.11 29.74 16.13
C MET A 136 20.83 28.81 17.31
N LYS A 137 21.28 29.18 18.52
CA LYS A 137 20.97 28.44 19.76
C LYS A 137 19.48 28.51 20.09
N GLU A 138 18.87 29.69 19.91
CA GLU A 138 17.43 29.90 20.08
C GLU A 138 16.62 28.99 19.14
N ILE A 139 16.92 29.02 17.83
CA ILE A 139 16.24 28.17 16.85
C ILE A 139 16.40 26.70 17.23
N LYS A 140 17.63 26.22 17.46
CA LYS A 140 17.87 24.81 17.80
C LYS A 140 17.14 24.37 19.08
N GLY A 141 17.00 25.27 20.06
CA GLY A 141 16.28 25.03 21.30
C GLY A 141 14.76 24.93 21.11
N SER A 142 14.19 25.64 20.14
CA SER A 142 12.74 25.66 19.89
C SER A 142 12.24 24.56 18.94
N LEU A 143 13.14 23.89 18.20
CA LEU A 143 12.78 22.79 17.27
C LEU A 143 12.19 21.55 17.96
N LYS A 144 12.35 21.42 19.28
CA LYS A 144 11.83 20.29 20.07
C LYS A 144 11.09 20.80 21.30
N LEU A 145 9.96 20.18 21.62
CA LEU A 145 9.20 20.40 22.86
C LEU A 145 9.66 19.47 24.01
N GLY A 146 10.55 18.52 23.71
CA GLY A 146 11.12 17.55 24.64
C GLY A 146 12.07 16.59 23.91
N PRO A 147 12.65 15.58 24.58
CA PRO A 147 13.64 14.68 23.96
C PRO A 147 13.14 14.00 22.68
N HIS A 148 11.88 13.55 22.71
CA HIS A 148 11.24 12.75 21.65
C HIS A 148 10.12 13.49 20.90
N LYS A 149 9.86 14.77 21.20
CA LYS A 149 8.75 15.53 20.59
C LYS A 149 9.27 16.70 19.76
N ILE A 150 9.05 16.62 18.45
CA ILE A 150 9.38 17.68 17.50
C ILE A 150 8.35 18.81 17.58
N ASN A 151 8.81 20.06 17.52
CA ASN A 151 7.94 21.23 17.44
C ASN A 151 7.59 21.52 15.96
N LYS A 152 6.43 21.04 15.50
CA LYS A 152 5.99 21.17 14.10
C LYS A 152 5.86 22.63 13.64
N GLU A 153 5.38 23.51 14.52
CA GLU A 153 5.18 24.93 14.22
C GLU A 153 6.52 25.66 14.04
N ALA A 154 7.46 25.43 14.96
CA ALA A 154 8.82 25.96 14.84
C ALA A 154 9.50 25.44 13.57
N LEU A 155 9.37 24.14 13.26
CA LEU A 155 9.93 23.57 12.04
C LEU A 155 9.37 24.23 10.78
N GLY A 156 8.05 24.39 10.69
CA GLY A 156 7.42 25.03 9.55
C GLY A 156 7.88 26.48 9.38
N THR A 157 8.01 27.21 10.50
CA THR A 157 8.47 28.60 10.51
C THR A 157 9.92 28.73 10.05
N TYR A 158 10.84 28.00 10.67
CA TYR A 158 12.26 28.10 10.35
C TYR A 158 12.64 27.41 9.03
N GLY A 159 11.90 26.39 8.62
CA GLY A 159 12.04 25.79 7.29
C GLY A 159 11.81 26.84 6.19
N ARG A 160 10.74 27.64 6.32
CA ARG A 160 10.49 28.78 5.40
C ARG A 160 11.56 29.86 5.49
N GLU A 161 11.95 30.27 6.71
CA GLU A 161 13.00 31.29 6.91
C GLU A 161 14.34 30.88 6.25
N LEU A 162 14.65 29.59 6.27
CA LEU A 162 15.90 29.05 5.74
C LEU A 162 15.81 28.58 4.28
N ASN A 163 14.63 28.67 3.65
CA ASN A 163 14.34 28.13 2.31
C ASN A 163 14.67 26.64 2.17
N VAL A 164 14.33 25.85 3.19
CA VAL A 164 14.51 24.40 3.19
C VAL A 164 13.29 23.75 2.55
N PRO A 165 13.44 22.90 1.51
CA PRO A 165 12.33 22.16 0.93
C PRO A 165 11.63 21.31 2.00
N ARG A 166 10.31 21.42 2.09
CA ARG A 166 9.50 20.66 3.03
C ARG A 166 9.24 19.27 2.46
N VAL A 167 9.52 18.25 3.27
CA VAL A 167 9.10 16.87 3.03
C VAL A 167 7.69 16.72 3.59
N GLU A 168 6.76 16.29 2.75
CA GLU A 168 5.39 15.92 3.13
C GLU A 168 5.22 14.39 3.01
N PRO A 169 4.38 13.78 3.87
CA PRO A 169 3.97 12.39 3.72
C PRO A 169 3.17 12.20 2.42
N LEU A 170 3.00 10.97 1.95
CA LEU A 170 2.12 10.71 0.78
C LEU A 170 0.66 10.94 1.16
N TYR A 171 0.31 10.55 2.38
CA TYR A 171 -0.99 10.73 3.01
C TYR A 171 -0.81 10.72 4.53
N THR A 172 -1.77 11.30 5.25
CA THR A 172 -1.78 11.37 6.72
C THR A 172 -2.54 10.20 7.33
N GLN A 173 -2.39 10.00 8.65
CA GLN A 173 -3.26 9.10 9.40
C GLN A 173 -4.75 9.43 9.18
N GLN A 174 -5.11 10.71 9.14
CA GLN A 174 -6.49 11.14 8.92
C GLN A 174 -6.98 10.80 7.50
N ASP A 175 -6.12 10.84 6.50
CA ASP A 175 -6.49 10.43 5.14
C ASP A 175 -6.77 8.93 5.07
N ALA A 176 -6.00 8.11 5.81
CA ALA A 176 -6.25 6.69 5.96
C ALA A 176 -7.60 6.41 6.65
N GLU A 177 -7.90 7.12 7.74
CA GLU A 177 -9.21 7.04 8.41
C GLU A 177 -10.37 7.45 7.48
N ARG A 178 -10.13 8.39 6.56
CA ARG A 178 -11.14 8.82 5.59
C ARG A 178 -11.44 7.74 4.55
N ILE A 179 -10.42 7.10 3.98
CA ILE A 179 -10.62 6.08 2.95
C ILE A 179 -11.26 4.81 3.51
N LEU A 180 -11.02 4.47 4.77
CA LEU A 180 -11.59 3.29 5.43
C LEU A 180 -13.13 3.26 5.40
N ARG A 181 -13.79 4.43 5.33
CA ARG A 181 -15.26 4.50 5.21
C ARG A 181 -15.82 3.98 3.88
N GLN A 182 -14.96 3.76 2.89
CA GLN A 182 -15.33 3.21 1.58
C GLN A 182 -15.17 1.69 1.52
N PHE A 183 -14.68 1.04 2.58
CA PHE A 183 -14.47 -0.40 2.62
C PHE A 183 -15.78 -1.17 2.80
N GLU A 184 -15.96 -2.22 2.01
CA GLU A 184 -17.05 -3.17 2.08
C GLU A 184 -16.49 -4.57 2.31
N GLY A 185 -16.77 -5.14 3.48
CA GLY A 185 -16.33 -6.47 3.88
C GLY A 185 -17.26 -7.57 3.40
N ILE A 186 -16.82 -8.34 2.40
CA ILE A 186 -17.55 -9.44 1.76
C ILE A 186 -17.12 -10.78 2.38
N PRO A 187 -18.04 -11.71 2.68
CA PRO A 187 -17.65 -13.06 3.05
C PRO A 187 -17.08 -13.84 1.85
N TYR A 188 -16.17 -14.77 2.14
CA TYR A 188 -15.69 -15.72 1.13
C TYR A 188 -16.85 -16.50 0.48
N GLY A 189 -16.67 -16.86 -0.78
CA GLY A 189 -17.65 -17.61 -1.57
C GLY A 189 -18.90 -16.81 -1.99
N GLN A 190 -19.09 -15.58 -1.50
CA GLN A 190 -20.19 -14.72 -1.94
C GLN A 190 -19.81 -14.00 -3.24
N GLU A 191 -20.58 -14.21 -4.30
CA GLU A 191 -20.48 -13.42 -5.53
C GLU A 191 -21.10 -12.04 -5.31
N THR A 192 -20.34 -10.99 -5.65
CA THR A 192 -20.74 -9.58 -5.45
C THR A 192 -20.42 -8.75 -6.69
N GLU A 193 -21.31 -7.84 -7.08
CA GLU A 193 -21.05 -6.92 -8.20
C GLU A 193 -20.11 -5.78 -7.77
N VAL A 194 -18.91 -5.79 -8.33
CA VAL A 194 -17.85 -4.80 -8.04
C VAL A 194 -17.88 -3.63 -9.00
N GLY A 195 -18.37 -3.83 -10.24
CA GLY A 195 -18.59 -2.80 -11.25
C GLY A 195 -19.69 -3.26 -12.20
N LYS A 196 -20.12 -2.41 -13.13
CA LYS A 196 -21.25 -2.68 -14.05
C LYS A 196 -20.99 -3.93 -14.89
N GLY A 197 -21.67 -5.02 -14.55
CA GLY A 197 -21.47 -6.32 -15.20
C GLY A 197 -20.15 -7.01 -14.84
N ILE A 198 -19.50 -6.60 -13.75
CA ILE A 198 -18.26 -7.20 -13.23
C ILE A 198 -18.57 -7.75 -11.83
N PHE A 199 -18.49 -9.06 -11.70
CA PHE A 199 -18.74 -9.78 -10.46
C PHE A 199 -17.44 -10.33 -9.91
N CYS A 200 -17.28 -10.34 -8.59
CA CYS A 200 -16.13 -10.92 -7.90
C CYS A 200 -16.62 -11.90 -6.83
N ARG A 201 -15.99 -13.07 -6.78
CA ARG A 201 -16.07 -14.00 -5.65
C ARG A 201 -14.68 -14.09 -5.01
N PHE A 202 -14.61 -13.80 -3.72
CA PHE A 202 -13.37 -13.92 -2.95
C PHE A 202 -13.25 -15.35 -2.45
N GLU A 203 -12.12 -15.99 -2.70
CA GLU A 203 -11.79 -17.34 -2.21
C GLU A 203 -10.47 -17.32 -1.45
N GLU A 204 -10.26 -18.26 -0.53
CA GLU A 204 -9.06 -18.26 0.30
C GLU A 204 -7.77 -18.32 -0.52
N ALA A 205 -6.83 -17.42 -0.24
CA ALA A 205 -5.47 -17.46 -0.78
C ALA A 205 -4.46 -18.08 0.20
N GLY A 206 -4.81 -18.18 1.49
CA GLY A 206 -3.98 -18.80 2.52
C GLY A 206 -2.68 -18.07 2.87
N HIS A 207 -2.49 -16.83 2.38
CA HIS A 207 -1.26 -16.04 2.58
C HIS A 207 -1.21 -15.32 3.92
N ILE A 208 -2.26 -14.55 4.22
CA ILE A 208 -2.50 -13.91 5.51
C ILE A 208 -3.98 -14.01 5.88
N LEU A 209 -4.33 -13.68 7.12
CA LEU A 209 -5.74 -13.65 7.53
C LEU A 209 -6.53 -12.69 6.62
N GLY A 210 -7.56 -13.22 5.94
CA GLY A 210 -8.37 -12.42 5.02
C GLY A 210 -7.85 -12.35 3.59
N SER A 211 -6.67 -12.90 3.28
CA SER A 211 -6.16 -12.92 1.91
C SER A 211 -7.07 -13.70 0.98
N ALA A 212 -7.26 -13.17 -0.23
CA ALA A 212 -8.17 -13.75 -1.19
C ALA A 212 -7.62 -13.82 -2.60
N GLN A 213 -7.90 -14.94 -3.27
CA GLN A 213 -7.97 -15.05 -4.71
C GLN A 213 -9.29 -14.40 -5.15
N CYS A 214 -9.22 -13.51 -6.13
CA CYS A 214 -10.37 -12.78 -6.66
C CYS A 214 -10.79 -13.43 -7.99
N LEU A 215 -11.87 -14.20 -7.96
CA LEU A 215 -12.46 -14.83 -9.13
C LEU A 215 -13.45 -13.85 -9.75
N LEU A 216 -13.07 -13.26 -10.89
CA LEU A 216 -13.82 -12.23 -11.58
C LEU A 216 -14.59 -12.82 -12.76
N ARG A 217 -15.89 -12.49 -12.83
CA ARG A 217 -16.77 -12.82 -13.96
C ARG A 217 -17.27 -11.53 -14.60
N ILE A 218 -16.88 -11.29 -15.85
CA ILE A 218 -17.16 -10.07 -16.59
C ILE A 218 -18.18 -10.35 -17.70
N GLN A 219 -19.29 -9.63 -17.71
CA GLN A 219 -20.33 -9.71 -18.72
C GLN A 219 -20.33 -8.47 -19.62
N GLU A 220 -19.94 -8.64 -20.88
CA GLU A 220 -19.79 -7.54 -21.85
C GLU A 220 -20.20 -8.02 -23.25
N GLY A 221 -21.07 -7.26 -23.93
CA GLY A 221 -21.48 -7.58 -25.31
C GLY A 221 -22.10 -8.98 -25.49
N GLY A 222 -22.82 -9.49 -24.48
CA GLY A 222 -23.40 -10.84 -24.49
C GLY A 222 -22.40 -11.98 -24.27
N ARG A 223 -21.12 -11.67 -24.03
CA ARG A 223 -20.08 -12.64 -23.70
C ARG A 223 -19.75 -12.59 -22.21
N THR A 224 -19.41 -13.73 -21.65
CA THR A 224 -18.87 -13.84 -20.29
C THR A 224 -17.38 -14.15 -20.38
N ARG A 225 -16.55 -13.37 -19.71
CA ARG A 225 -15.12 -13.64 -19.52
C ARG A 225 -14.82 -13.91 -18.05
N ARG A 226 -13.84 -14.76 -17.79
CA ARG A 226 -13.39 -15.16 -16.45
C ARG A 226 -11.94 -14.77 -16.27
N VAL A 227 -11.67 -14.02 -15.21
CA VAL A 227 -10.32 -13.61 -14.82
C VAL A 227 -10.09 -14.07 -13.39
N ILE A 228 -8.97 -14.73 -13.13
CA ILE A 228 -8.55 -15.05 -11.76
C ILE A 228 -7.37 -14.15 -11.43
N TYR A 229 -7.49 -13.39 -10.35
CA TYR A 229 -6.40 -12.60 -9.79
C TYR A 229 -6.01 -13.23 -8.44
N SER A 230 -4.83 -13.84 -8.36
CA SER A 230 -4.46 -14.64 -7.18
C SER A 230 -4.22 -13.81 -5.92
N GLY A 231 -3.80 -12.55 -6.08
CA GLY A 231 -3.07 -11.86 -5.02
C GLY A 231 -1.80 -12.64 -4.68
N ASP A 232 -1.40 -12.59 -3.42
CA ASP A 232 -0.33 -13.44 -2.89
C ASP A 232 -0.89 -14.77 -2.41
N MET A 233 -0.20 -15.85 -2.72
CA MET A 233 -0.61 -17.22 -2.44
C MET A 233 0.20 -17.80 -1.28
N GLY A 234 -0.53 -18.31 -0.30
CA GLY A 234 0.07 -18.97 0.85
C GLY A 234 0.44 -20.43 0.60
N ARG A 235 1.14 -20.99 1.59
CA ARG A 235 1.46 -22.42 1.62
C ARG A 235 0.35 -23.21 2.30
N PHE A 236 0.28 -24.50 1.98
CA PHE A 236 -0.61 -25.44 2.65
C PHE A 236 -0.15 -25.79 4.08
N GLY A 237 -1.10 -26.19 4.92
CA GLY A 237 -0.90 -26.70 6.27
C GLY A 237 -0.46 -25.64 7.28
N MET A 238 -0.75 -24.36 7.04
CA MET A 238 -0.37 -23.28 7.96
C MET A 238 -1.20 -23.34 9.26
N PRO A 239 -0.60 -23.22 10.47
CA PRO A 239 -1.30 -23.42 11.74
C PRO A 239 -2.51 -22.51 11.98
N ILE A 240 -2.47 -21.28 11.48
CA ILE A 240 -3.49 -20.25 11.73
C ILE A 240 -4.26 -19.83 10.47
N LEU A 241 -3.83 -20.29 9.29
CA LEU A 241 -4.41 -19.92 8.01
C LEU A 241 -5.06 -21.15 7.39
N ARG A 242 -6.17 -20.93 6.67
CA ARG A 242 -6.75 -21.97 5.84
C ARG A 242 -5.88 -22.17 4.60
N ASP A 243 -5.96 -23.38 4.05
CA ASP A 243 -5.28 -23.69 2.80
C ASP A 243 -5.87 -22.87 1.63
N PRO A 244 -5.06 -22.54 0.62
CA PRO A 244 -5.55 -21.89 -0.58
C PRO A 244 -6.68 -22.69 -1.24
N PHE A 245 -7.70 -22.00 -1.73
CA PHE A 245 -8.85 -22.60 -2.39
C PHE A 245 -8.46 -23.30 -3.69
N LEU A 246 -8.92 -24.55 -3.87
CA LEU A 246 -8.66 -25.38 -5.04
C LEU A 246 -9.94 -25.92 -5.72
N GLN A 247 -11.13 -25.62 -5.18
CA GLN A 247 -12.39 -26.22 -5.62
C GLN A 247 -13.07 -25.42 -6.74
N PHE A 248 -12.34 -25.17 -7.82
CA PHE A 248 -12.83 -24.42 -8.98
C PHE A 248 -13.88 -25.21 -9.76
N SER A 249 -14.95 -24.52 -10.22
CA SER A 249 -15.91 -25.06 -11.18
C SER A 249 -15.23 -25.44 -12.50
N PRO A 250 -15.84 -26.26 -13.37
CA PRO A 250 -15.26 -26.59 -14.67
C PRO A 250 -14.89 -25.36 -15.49
N GLU A 251 -15.74 -24.33 -15.50
CA GLU A 251 -15.51 -23.09 -16.22
C GLU A 251 -14.44 -22.20 -15.56
N GLU A 252 -14.26 -22.30 -14.25
CA GLU A 252 -13.22 -21.58 -13.51
C GLU A 252 -11.84 -22.20 -13.68
N ARG A 253 -11.75 -23.48 -14.08
CA ARG A 253 -10.49 -24.16 -14.40
C ARG A 253 -9.92 -23.75 -15.76
N GLU A 254 -10.74 -23.12 -16.60
CA GLU A 254 -10.35 -22.59 -17.90
C GLU A 254 -10.62 -21.07 -17.95
N PRO A 255 -9.94 -20.27 -17.10
CA PRO A 255 -10.13 -18.83 -17.12
C PRO A 255 -9.58 -18.25 -18.42
N ASP A 256 -10.22 -17.20 -18.93
CA ASP A 256 -9.70 -16.44 -20.08
C ASP A 256 -8.36 -15.76 -19.74
N LEU A 257 -8.14 -15.46 -18.46
CA LEU A 257 -6.90 -14.88 -17.95
C LEU A 257 -6.65 -15.26 -16.49
N LEU A 258 -5.43 -15.69 -16.19
CA LEU A 258 -4.92 -15.86 -14.82
C LEU A 258 -3.80 -14.85 -14.58
N LEU A 259 -4.02 -13.93 -13.64
CA LEU A 259 -2.99 -13.08 -13.07
C LEU A 259 -2.52 -13.72 -11.78
N MET A 260 -1.28 -14.21 -11.78
CA MET A 260 -0.68 -14.90 -10.65
C MET A 260 0.58 -14.19 -10.19
N GLU A 261 0.81 -14.16 -8.88
CA GLU A 261 2.09 -13.74 -8.31
C GLU A 261 3.25 -14.62 -8.81
N SER A 262 4.47 -14.12 -8.66
CA SER A 262 5.68 -14.86 -9.07
C SER A 262 6.84 -14.67 -8.10
N THR A 263 6.55 -14.39 -6.82
CA THR A 263 7.54 -14.03 -5.80
C THR A 263 8.65 -15.07 -5.66
N TYR A 264 8.29 -16.34 -5.81
CA TYR A 264 9.21 -17.47 -5.76
C TYR A 264 9.22 -18.28 -7.06
N GLY A 265 8.88 -17.66 -8.19
CA GLY A 265 8.79 -18.35 -9.48
C GLY A 265 10.09 -19.00 -9.96
N ASP A 266 11.23 -18.63 -9.38
CA ASP A 266 12.57 -19.14 -9.67
C ASP A 266 13.13 -20.11 -8.60
N ARG A 267 12.34 -20.47 -7.57
CA ARG A 267 12.85 -21.21 -6.39
C ARG A 267 11.90 -22.30 -5.91
N GLU A 268 12.49 -23.41 -5.46
CA GLU A 268 11.79 -24.42 -4.67
C GLU A 268 11.96 -24.15 -3.18
N HIS A 269 10.92 -24.44 -2.41
CA HIS A 269 10.95 -24.32 -0.95
C HIS A 269 11.34 -25.65 -0.30
N GLY A 270 12.30 -25.60 0.62
CA GLY A 270 12.67 -26.78 1.42
C GLY A 270 11.56 -27.25 2.37
N PRO A 271 11.70 -28.47 2.94
CA PRO A 271 10.67 -29.06 3.80
C PRO A 271 10.39 -28.21 5.04
N ARG A 272 9.12 -27.89 5.28
CA ARG A 272 8.72 -27.06 6.41
C ARG A 272 9.10 -27.65 7.78
N ALA A 273 9.16 -28.98 7.87
CA ALA A 273 9.51 -29.71 9.10
C ALA A 273 10.87 -29.27 9.67
N GLU A 274 11.77 -28.76 8.83
CA GLU A 274 13.12 -28.36 9.21
C GLU A 274 13.19 -26.92 9.74
N LEU A 275 12.20 -26.06 9.47
CA LEU A 275 12.24 -24.63 9.83
C LEU A 275 12.15 -24.39 11.34
N LYS A 276 11.30 -25.13 12.07
CA LYS A 276 11.14 -24.94 13.52
C LYS A 276 12.39 -25.40 14.29
N PRO A 277 12.98 -26.59 14.02
CA PRO A 277 14.27 -26.96 14.59
C PRO A 277 15.39 -25.98 14.24
N LEU A 278 15.46 -25.50 12.98
CA LEU A 278 16.47 -24.54 12.56
C LEU A 278 16.37 -23.22 13.33
N LEU A 279 15.16 -22.64 13.43
CA LEU A 279 14.93 -21.42 14.20
C LEU A 279 15.32 -21.63 15.68
N ARG A 280 14.93 -22.77 16.27
CA ARG A 280 15.31 -23.11 17.64
C ARG A 280 16.83 -23.10 17.82
N SER A 281 17.57 -23.75 16.92
CA SER A 281 19.04 -23.81 17.01
C SER A 281 19.70 -22.45 16.93
N MET A 282 19.13 -21.49 16.19
CA MET A 282 19.64 -20.13 16.08
C MET A 282 19.35 -19.26 17.30
N VAL A 283 18.25 -19.54 18.03
CA VAL A 283 17.86 -18.79 19.23
C VAL A 283 18.57 -19.32 20.47
N GLU A 284 18.87 -20.62 20.51
CA GLU A 284 19.57 -21.27 21.61
C GLU A 284 21.10 -21.21 21.50
N ALA A 285 21.64 -20.67 20.39
CA ALA A 285 23.08 -20.46 20.15
C ALA A 285 23.55 -19.10 20.68
#